data_AF-A0A9X1KDE9-F1
#
_entry.id   AF-A0A9X1KDE9-F1
#
_cell.length_a   1.000
_cell.length_b   1.000
_cell.length_c   1.000
_cell.angle_alpha   90.00
_cell.angle_beta   90.00
_cell.angle_gamma   90.00
#
_symmetry.space_group_name_H-M   'P 1'
#
loop_
_entity.id
_entity.type
_entity.pdbx_description
1 polymer ?
#
loop_
_entity_poly.entity_id
_entity_poly.type
_entity_poly.pdbx_seq_one_letter_code
_entity_poly.pdbx_strand_id
1 'polypeptide(L)'
;MDGTNPGQQLRDLLKRIYPLDSENTNSSEDNSFVSRIDNALIAEGNFSNLVYESSINYLLRRLINTAEYLRRKYESDVFPPEKFLFELRRFITENTHIEVDKVEIILSLLKLCIDAKDKQLKPSRKKRIFKNAKEKDELCCYICGNALNVERVSITEDKELKNREEVEVEHIWPKTMGGATEDFNLKLSCSYCNKAKKKYIDATDFHYEQMCLVSDKNDQNFSSEFEKEYRIAISAKSNYSCSVCGKPALTVGPLNFARLNPDDSWHFLNIAVYCDEHTPD
;
A
#
# COMPACT_ATOMS: atom_id res chain seq x y z
N MET A 1 -19.69 10.05 -4.45
CA MET A 1 -19.33 8.78 -5.12
C MET A 1 -18.00 8.39 -4.57
N ASP A 2 -17.95 7.34 -3.75
CA ASP A 2 -16.69 6.76 -3.33
C ASP A 2 -16.13 6.04 -4.55
N GLY A 3 -15.18 6.69 -5.21
CA GLY A 3 -14.52 6.06 -6.35
C GLY A 3 -13.71 4.87 -5.88
N THR A 4 -13.58 3.85 -6.73
CA THR A 4 -12.72 2.69 -6.45
C THR A 4 -11.60 2.68 -7.47
N ASN A 5 -10.36 2.50 -7.00
CA ASN A 5 -9.20 2.41 -7.86
C ASN A 5 -9.28 1.16 -8.76
N PRO A 6 -8.97 1.23 -10.07
CA PRO A 6 -8.90 0.04 -10.92
C PRO A 6 -8.01 -1.07 -10.37
N GLY A 7 -6.87 -0.70 -9.77
CA GLY A 7 -5.97 -1.66 -9.14
C GLY A 7 -6.58 -2.37 -7.94
N GLN A 8 -7.40 -1.66 -7.16
CA GLN A 8 -8.14 -2.21 -6.04
C GLN A 8 -9.22 -3.17 -6.52
N GLN A 9 -10.00 -2.79 -7.54
CA GLN A 9 -10.99 -3.68 -8.16
C GLN A 9 -10.35 -4.97 -8.70
N LEU A 10 -9.17 -4.86 -9.31
CA LEU A 10 -8.42 -6.03 -9.78
C LEU A 10 -7.95 -6.90 -8.60
N ARG A 11 -7.43 -6.30 -7.53
CA ARG A 11 -7.09 -7.05 -6.31
C ARG A 11 -8.29 -7.78 -5.72
N ASP A 12 -9.42 -7.10 -5.60
CA ASP A 12 -10.67 -7.67 -5.05
C ASP A 12 -11.23 -8.78 -5.93
N LEU A 13 -11.02 -8.71 -7.25
CA LEU A 13 -11.32 -9.83 -8.15
C LEU A 13 -10.37 -11.00 -7.92
N LEU A 14 -9.06 -10.76 -7.78
CA LEU A 14 -8.09 -11.82 -7.52
C LEU A 14 -8.38 -12.55 -6.20
N LYS A 15 -8.76 -11.82 -5.14
CA LYS A 15 -9.17 -12.43 -3.87
C LYS A 15 -10.40 -13.31 -4.00
N ARG A 16 -11.36 -12.94 -4.86
CA ARG A 16 -12.54 -13.77 -5.14
C ARG A 16 -12.23 -15.02 -5.95
N ILE A 17 -11.22 -14.97 -6.81
CA ILE A 17 -10.75 -16.13 -7.60
C ILE A 17 -9.92 -17.07 -6.72
N TYR A 18 -9.13 -16.50 -5.81
CA TYR A 18 -8.24 -17.22 -4.89
C TYR A 18 -8.58 -16.82 -3.45
N PRO A 19 -9.68 -17.30 -2.86
CA PRO A 19 -10.05 -16.98 -1.48
C PRO A 19 -9.05 -17.57 -0.48
N LEU A 20 -8.99 -17.00 0.72
CA LEU A 20 -8.21 -17.56 1.82
C LEU A 20 -8.94 -18.81 2.38
N ASP A 21 -8.22 -19.91 2.57
CA ASP A 21 -8.79 -21.21 2.94
C ASP A 21 -9.69 -21.18 4.20
N SER A 22 -9.42 -20.26 5.14
CA SER A 22 -10.20 -20.09 6.37
C SER A 22 -11.67 -19.66 6.16
N GLU A 23 -12.05 -19.24 4.95
CA GLU A 23 -13.46 -18.94 4.61
C GLU A 23 -14.26 -20.20 4.23
N ASN A 24 -13.58 -21.34 3.98
CA ASN A 24 -14.22 -22.64 3.74
C ASN A 24 -14.36 -23.42 5.06
N THR A 25 -15.41 -23.10 5.81
CA THR A 25 -15.77 -23.64 7.14
C THR A 25 -16.02 -25.17 7.25
N ASN A 26 -15.66 -25.97 6.24
CA ASN A 26 -16.00 -27.39 6.18
C ASN A 26 -14.80 -28.37 6.16
N SER A 27 -13.55 -27.92 6.25
CA SER A 27 -12.40 -28.84 6.37
C SER A 27 -11.76 -28.75 7.75
N SER A 28 -12.00 -29.79 8.55
CA SER A 28 -11.35 -30.06 9.83
C SER A 28 -9.84 -30.41 9.72
N GLU A 29 -9.17 -30.02 8.63
CA GLU A 29 -7.78 -30.40 8.33
C GLU A 29 -6.99 -29.32 7.55
N ASP A 30 -7.16 -28.03 7.85
CA ASP A 30 -6.29 -26.99 7.28
C ASP A 30 -4.90 -26.98 7.96
N ASN A 31 -4.15 -28.04 7.68
CA ASN A 31 -2.76 -28.24 8.08
C ASN A 31 -1.80 -27.69 7.01
N SER A 32 -2.15 -26.52 6.43
CA SER A 32 -1.31 -25.88 5.42
C SER A 32 0.08 -25.60 6.00
N PHE A 33 1.11 -25.59 5.16
CA PHE A 33 2.47 -25.24 5.61
C PHE A 33 2.51 -23.87 6.31
N VAL A 34 1.75 -22.90 5.79
CA VAL A 34 1.69 -21.54 6.35
C VAL A 34 0.97 -21.54 7.71
N SER A 35 -0.16 -22.24 7.83
CA SER A 35 -0.91 -22.35 9.09
C SER A 35 -0.09 -23.01 10.20
N ARG A 36 0.76 -23.99 9.87
CA ARG A 36 1.70 -24.59 10.83
C ARG A 36 2.75 -23.60 11.33
N ILE A 37 3.28 -22.74 10.45
CA ILE A 37 4.22 -21.68 10.86
C ILE A 37 3.51 -20.64 11.71
N ASP A 38 2.31 -20.21 11.30
CA ASP A 38 1.49 -19.25 12.04
C ASP A 38 1.23 -19.72 13.48
N ASN A 39 0.85 -20.99 13.65
CA ASN A 39 0.69 -21.62 14.96
C ASN A 39 2.01 -21.67 15.74
N ALA A 40 3.14 -21.97 15.09
CA ALA A 40 4.45 -21.98 15.74
C ALA A 40 4.90 -20.59 16.22
N LEU A 41 4.42 -19.53 15.55
CA LEU A 41 4.64 -18.14 15.92
C LEU A 41 3.59 -17.59 16.90
N ILE A 42 2.55 -18.36 17.22
CA ILE A 42 1.39 -17.90 18.01
C ILE A 42 0.79 -16.62 17.39
N ALA A 43 0.69 -16.59 16.06
CA ALA A 43 0.28 -15.39 15.32
C ALA A 43 -1.24 -15.28 15.12
N GLU A 44 -2.03 -16.25 15.58
CA GLU A 44 -3.50 -16.23 15.54
C GLU A 44 -4.09 -15.98 14.13
N GLY A 45 -3.47 -16.56 13.10
CA GLY A 45 -3.84 -16.39 11.70
C GLY A 45 -3.29 -15.11 11.04
N ASN A 46 -2.67 -14.20 11.80
CA ASN A 46 -2.14 -12.95 11.25
C ASN A 46 -1.00 -13.19 10.27
N PHE A 47 -0.14 -14.19 10.50
CA PHE A 47 0.93 -14.53 9.56
C PHE A 47 0.37 -15.18 8.30
N SER A 48 -0.62 -16.07 8.44
CA SER A 48 -1.29 -16.70 7.30
C SER A 48 -1.97 -15.68 6.40
N ASN A 49 -2.71 -14.74 7.00
CA ASN A 49 -3.34 -13.64 6.26
C ASN A 49 -2.29 -12.74 5.59
N LEU A 50 -1.18 -12.44 6.29
CA LEU A 50 -0.08 -11.65 5.73
C LEU A 50 0.54 -12.30 4.49
N VAL A 51 0.83 -13.59 4.54
CA VAL A 51 1.37 -14.36 3.40
C VAL A 51 0.39 -14.40 2.24
N TYR A 52 -0.89 -14.62 2.52
CA TYR A 52 -1.96 -14.60 1.52
C TYR A 52 -2.06 -13.26 0.80
N GLU A 53 -2.22 -12.17 1.57
CA GLU A 53 -2.34 -10.81 1.02
C GLU A 53 -1.10 -10.40 0.22
N SER A 54 0.10 -10.76 0.71
CA SER A 54 1.35 -10.53 -0.02
C SER A 54 1.37 -11.29 -1.35
N SER A 55 0.90 -12.53 -1.37
CA SER A 55 0.81 -13.36 -2.58
C SER A 55 -0.17 -12.78 -3.60
N ILE A 56 -1.31 -12.27 -3.14
CA ILE A 56 -2.28 -11.55 -3.98
C ILE A 56 -1.65 -10.28 -4.57
N ASN A 57 -0.95 -9.48 -3.74
CA ASN A 57 -0.27 -8.26 -4.18
C ASN A 57 0.85 -8.57 -5.19
N TYR A 58 1.59 -9.67 -5.00
CA TYR A 58 2.57 -10.16 -5.96
C TYR A 58 1.95 -10.51 -7.32
N LEU A 59 0.86 -11.29 -7.32
CA LEU A 59 0.14 -11.66 -8.55
C LEU A 59 -0.39 -10.41 -9.26
N LEU A 60 -1.03 -9.50 -8.53
CA LEU A 60 -1.51 -8.22 -9.05
C LEU A 60 -0.39 -7.43 -9.75
N ARG A 61 0.76 -7.30 -9.09
CA ARG A 61 1.93 -6.61 -9.62
C ARG A 61 2.49 -7.28 -10.86
N ARG A 62 2.56 -8.61 -10.88
CA ARG A 62 2.98 -9.36 -12.06
C ARG A 62 2.05 -9.08 -13.23
N LEU A 63 0.73 -9.14 -13.04
CA LEU A 63 -0.24 -8.88 -14.10
C LEU A 63 -0.13 -7.45 -14.65
N ILE A 64 -0.08 -6.43 -13.79
CA ILE A 64 0.04 -5.02 -14.21
C ILE A 64 1.36 -4.76 -14.93
N ASN A 65 2.48 -5.25 -14.39
CA ASN A 65 3.80 -5.06 -15.00
C ASN A 65 3.93 -5.79 -16.35
N THR A 66 3.37 -7.00 -16.47
CA THR A 66 3.34 -7.72 -17.74
C THR A 66 2.47 -7.00 -18.75
N ALA A 67 1.31 -6.48 -18.36
CA ALA A 67 0.46 -5.70 -19.24
C ALA A 67 1.18 -4.43 -19.75
N GLU A 68 1.90 -3.72 -18.88
CA GLU A 68 2.72 -2.58 -19.28
C GLU A 68 3.88 -2.98 -20.22
N TYR A 69 4.57 -4.09 -19.93
CA TYR A 69 5.63 -4.62 -20.78
C TYR A 69 5.10 -4.93 -22.19
N LEU A 70 3.99 -5.66 -22.27
CA LEU A 70 3.36 -6.02 -23.55
C LEU A 70 2.86 -4.79 -24.30
N ARG A 71 2.29 -3.81 -23.59
CA ARG A 71 1.88 -2.54 -24.18
C ARG A 71 3.05 -1.82 -24.83
N ARG A 72 4.16 -1.62 -24.11
CA ARG A 72 5.36 -0.98 -24.66
C ARG A 72 5.94 -1.72 -25.86
N LYS A 73 5.74 -3.04 -25.93
CA LYS A 73 6.23 -3.89 -27.02
C LYS A 73 5.32 -3.88 -28.25
N TYR A 74 4.01 -3.83 -28.07
CA TYR A 74 3.02 -4.09 -29.13
C TYR A 74 2.07 -2.93 -29.44
N GLU A 75 1.99 -1.90 -28.60
CA GLU A 75 1.23 -0.68 -28.87
C GLU A 75 2.14 0.32 -29.60
N SER A 76 2.39 0.04 -30.88
CA SER A 76 3.18 0.88 -31.77
C SER A 76 2.62 0.83 -33.18
N ASP A 77 2.98 1.80 -34.03
CA ASP A 77 2.52 1.89 -35.42
C ASP A 77 2.95 0.69 -36.30
N VAL A 78 3.85 -0.16 -35.79
CA VAL A 78 4.35 -1.36 -36.47
C VAL A 78 3.36 -2.53 -36.40
N PHE A 79 2.52 -2.56 -35.35
CA PHE A 79 1.60 -3.67 -35.10
C PHE A 79 0.14 -3.23 -35.27
N PRO A 80 -0.78 -4.17 -35.56
CA PRO A 80 -2.21 -3.89 -35.51
C PRO A 80 -2.61 -3.36 -34.13
N PRO A 81 -3.54 -2.39 -34.03
CA PRO A 81 -3.95 -1.80 -32.75
C PRO A 81 -4.39 -2.81 -31.68
N GLU A 82 -4.91 -3.97 -32.10
CA GLU A 82 -5.39 -5.04 -31.21
C GLU A 82 -4.29 -5.99 -30.73
N LYS A 83 -3.07 -5.90 -31.28
CA LYS A 83 -1.99 -6.86 -31.00
C LYS A 83 -1.64 -6.91 -29.52
N PHE A 84 -1.61 -5.75 -28.86
CA PHE A 84 -1.40 -5.66 -27.41
C PHE A 84 -2.44 -6.49 -26.62
N LEU A 85 -3.74 -6.30 -26.90
CA LEU A 85 -4.80 -7.01 -26.19
C LEU A 85 -4.79 -8.51 -26.48
N PHE A 86 -4.50 -8.90 -27.71
CA PHE A 86 -4.33 -10.31 -28.09
C PHE A 86 -3.19 -10.97 -27.29
N GLU A 87 -2.02 -10.34 -27.22
CA GLU A 87 -0.87 -10.89 -26.50
C GLU A 87 -1.09 -10.92 -24.99
N LEU A 88 -1.80 -9.92 -24.43
CA LEU A 88 -2.16 -9.91 -23.02
C LEU A 88 -3.17 -11.03 -22.69
N ARG A 89 -4.18 -11.23 -23.54
CA ARG A 89 -5.15 -12.34 -23.39
C ARG A 89 -4.45 -13.69 -23.42
N ARG A 90 -3.54 -13.87 -24.39
CA ARG A 90 -2.71 -15.06 -24.52
C ARG A 90 -1.88 -15.29 -23.27
N PHE A 91 -1.21 -14.26 -22.75
CA PHE A 91 -0.43 -14.37 -21.51
C PHE A 91 -1.29 -14.86 -20.34
N ILE A 92 -2.46 -14.25 -20.10
CA ILE A 92 -3.34 -14.65 -19.00
C ILE A 92 -3.76 -16.11 -19.17
N THR A 93 -4.17 -16.51 -20.38
CA THR A 93 -4.67 -17.87 -20.65
C THR A 93 -3.59 -18.94 -20.56
N GLU A 94 -2.38 -18.66 -21.06
CA GLU A 94 -1.31 -19.65 -21.18
C GLU A 94 -0.33 -19.66 -20.00
N ASN A 95 -0.22 -18.56 -19.24
CA ASN A 95 0.81 -18.40 -18.20
C ASN A 95 0.22 -18.23 -16.78
N THR A 96 -1.09 -18.43 -16.64
CA THR A 96 -1.80 -18.42 -15.36
C THR A 96 -2.85 -19.52 -15.33
N HIS A 97 -3.36 -19.86 -14.15
CA HIS A 97 -4.50 -20.78 -13.97
C HIS A 97 -5.83 -20.03 -13.77
N ILE A 98 -5.94 -18.82 -14.32
CA ILE A 98 -7.18 -18.03 -14.26
C ILE A 98 -8.23 -18.67 -15.18
N GLU A 99 -9.45 -18.84 -14.65
CA GLU A 99 -10.58 -19.36 -15.41
C GLU A 99 -10.93 -18.48 -16.62
N VAL A 100 -11.28 -19.13 -17.74
CA VAL A 100 -11.51 -18.47 -19.05
C VAL A 100 -12.60 -17.40 -18.97
N ASP A 101 -13.64 -17.60 -18.15
CA ASP A 101 -14.73 -16.66 -17.97
C ASP A 101 -14.32 -15.38 -17.23
N LYS A 102 -13.19 -15.38 -16.50
CA LYS A 102 -12.63 -14.20 -15.81
C LYS A 102 -11.66 -13.39 -16.67
N VAL A 103 -11.15 -13.97 -17.76
CA VAL A 103 -10.07 -13.36 -18.56
C VAL A 103 -10.45 -11.98 -19.09
N GLU A 104 -11.64 -11.81 -19.65
CA GLU A 104 -12.06 -10.51 -20.23
C GLU A 104 -12.26 -9.42 -19.18
N ILE A 105 -12.70 -9.79 -17.97
CA ILE A 105 -12.84 -8.86 -16.84
C ILE A 105 -11.45 -8.39 -16.40
N ILE A 106 -10.49 -9.31 -16.27
CA ILE A 106 -9.11 -8.99 -15.90
C ILE A 106 -8.44 -8.13 -16.98
N LEU A 107 -8.63 -8.44 -18.26
CA LEU A 107 -8.13 -7.62 -19.38
C LEU A 107 -8.63 -6.17 -19.29
N SER A 108 -9.94 -6.02 -19.06
CA SER A 108 -10.57 -4.71 -18.93
C SER A 108 -9.99 -3.93 -17.75
N LEU A 109 -9.83 -4.57 -16.59
CA LEU A 109 -9.25 -3.95 -15.40
C LEU A 109 -7.77 -3.60 -15.57
N LEU A 110 -6.98 -4.44 -16.24
CA LEU A 110 -5.57 -4.18 -16.53
C LEU A 110 -5.41 -2.97 -17.44
N LYS A 111 -6.25 -2.83 -18.47
CA LYS A 111 -6.28 -1.64 -19.31
C LYS A 111 -6.58 -0.38 -18.49
N LEU A 112 -7.59 -0.43 -17.61
CA LEU A 112 -7.91 0.69 -16.73
C LEU A 112 -6.78 1.03 -15.75
N CYS A 113 -6.06 0.04 -15.23
CA CYS A 113 -4.89 0.25 -14.37
C CYS A 113 -3.77 0.99 -15.12
N ILE A 114 -3.52 0.59 -16.36
CA ILE A 114 -2.53 1.22 -17.23
C ILE A 114 -2.94 2.65 -17.57
N ASP A 115 -4.20 2.88 -17.95
CA ASP A 115 -4.70 4.23 -18.26
C ASP A 115 -4.60 5.15 -17.03
N ALA A 116 -4.93 4.65 -15.84
CA ALA A 116 -4.77 5.38 -14.59
C ALA A 116 -3.30 5.73 -14.30
N LYS A 117 -2.38 4.81 -14.62
CA LYS A 117 -0.93 5.03 -14.45
C LYS A 117 -0.39 6.17 -15.31
N ASP A 118 -0.96 6.40 -16.49
CA ASP A 118 -0.49 7.44 -17.40
C ASP A 118 -1.13 8.82 -17.13
N LYS A 119 -2.32 8.86 -16.52
CA LYS A 119 -3.01 10.12 -16.17
C LYS A 119 -2.15 11.00 -15.28
N GLN A 120 -1.83 12.22 -15.69
CA GLN A 120 -1.06 13.16 -14.87
C GLN A 120 -1.97 13.90 -13.88
N LEU A 121 -1.48 14.07 -12.65
CA LEU A 121 -2.20 14.86 -11.63
C LEU A 121 -2.10 16.35 -11.97
N LYS A 122 -3.24 16.96 -12.31
CA LYS A 122 -3.31 18.38 -12.69
C LYS A 122 -2.89 19.31 -11.53
N PRO A 123 -2.09 20.36 -11.78
CA PRO A 123 -1.69 21.32 -10.73
C PRO A 123 -2.86 21.98 -10.01
N SER A 124 -3.96 22.26 -10.72
CA SER A 124 -5.18 22.83 -10.13
C SER A 124 -5.82 21.93 -9.07
N ARG A 125 -5.75 20.61 -9.26
CA ARG A 125 -6.26 19.63 -8.28
C ARG A 125 -5.38 19.59 -7.04
N LYS A 126 -4.04 19.63 -7.18
CA LYS A 126 -3.12 19.75 -6.05
C LYS A 126 -3.44 20.98 -5.19
N LYS A 127 -3.60 22.14 -5.83
CA LYS A 127 -3.97 23.40 -5.16
C LYS A 127 -5.31 23.29 -4.42
N ARG A 128 -6.31 22.62 -5.03
CA ARG A 128 -7.62 22.39 -4.39
C ARG A 128 -7.50 21.52 -3.14
N ILE A 129 -6.80 20.39 -3.21
CA ILE A 129 -6.62 19.48 -2.06
C ILE A 129 -5.94 20.24 -0.90
N PHE A 130 -4.89 20.99 -1.21
CA PHE A 130 -4.20 21.81 -0.23
C PHE A 130 -5.12 22.87 0.41
N LYS A 131 -5.87 23.61 -0.42
CA LYS A 131 -6.82 24.63 0.05
C LYS A 131 -7.89 24.03 0.97
N ASN A 132 -8.48 22.89 0.57
CA ASN A 132 -9.51 22.21 1.35
C ASN A 132 -8.97 21.75 2.72
N ALA A 133 -7.74 21.22 2.77
CA ALA A 133 -7.11 20.81 4.03
C ALA A 133 -6.88 22.02 4.95
N LYS A 134 -6.41 23.15 4.40
CA LYS A 134 -6.23 24.39 5.16
C LYS A 134 -7.54 24.94 5.72
N GLU A 135 -8.62 24.91 4.93
CA GLU A 135 -9.95 25.39 5.37
C GLU A 135 -10.56 24.53 6.48
N LYS A 136 -10.15 23.26 6.58
CA LYS A 136 -10.63 22.31 7.59
C LYS A 136 -9.70 22.14 8.78
N ASP A 137 -8.59 22.88 8.83
CA ASP A 137 -7.53 22.69 9.82
C ASP A 137 -6.93 21.26 9.83
N GLU A 138 -6.89 20.62 8.64
CA GLU A 138 -6.38 19.26 8.41
C GLU A 138 -4.98 19.29 7.75
N LEU A 139 -4.15 20.28 8.09
CA LEU A 139 -2.78 20.39 7.57
C LEU A 139 -1.81 19.44 8.30
N CYS A 140 -2.07 18.15 8.19
CA CYS A 140 -1.26 17.09 8.75
C CYS A 140 -1.02 15.96 7.73
N CYS A 141 0.10 15.25 7.91
CA CYS A 141 0.44 14.12 7.08
C CYS A 141 -0.53 12.96 7.35
N TYR A 142 -1.21 12.44 6.33
CA TYR A 142 -2.16 11.34 6.52
C TYR A 142 -1.51 10.03 7.02
N ILE A 143 -0.19 9.88 6.83
CA ILE A 143 0.55 8.67 7.21
C ILE A 143 1.05 8.75 8.65
N CYS A 144 1.68 9.86 9.03
CA CYS A 144 2.36 9.98 10.33
C CYS A 144 1.72 11.00 11.28
N GLY A 145 0.69 11.73 10.85
CA GLY A 145 -0.04 12.69 11.68
C GLY A 145 0.70 13.99 12.03
N ASN A 146 1.99 14.11 11.70
CA ASN A 146 2.75 15.34 11.91
C ASN A 146 2.14 16.51 11.14
N ALA A 147 2.12 17.69 11.77
CA ALA A 147 1.73 18.94 11.14
C ALA A 147 2.60 19.22 9.91
N LEU A 148 1.98 19.76 8.87
CA LEU A 148 2.59 20.07 7.59
C LEU A 148 2.91 21.57 7.52
N ASN A 149 4.18 21.91 7.34
CA ASN A 149 4.60 23.30 7.24
C ASN A 149 4.22 23.90 5.87
N VAL A 150 3.38 24.93 5.90
CA VAL A 150 2.81 25.58 4.70
C VAL A 150 3.79 26.54 4.03
N GLU A 151 4.85 26.95 4.71
CA GLU A 151 5.82 27.91 4.15
C GLU A 151 6.63 27.33 2.97
N ARG A 152 6.53 26.01 2.72
CA ARG A 152 7.26 25.29 1.66
C ARG A 152 6.36 24.45 0.76
N VAL A 153 5.22 24.98 0.33
CA VAL A 153 4.45 24.35 -0.75
C VAL A 153 5.16 24.61 -2.08
N SER A 154 5.92 23.63 -2.57
CA SER A 154 6.51 23.65 -3.91
C SER A 154 5.38 23.51 -4.95
N ILE A 155 4.82 24.65 -5.35
CA ILE A 155 3.90 24.74 -6.50
C ILE A 155 4.70 24.66 -7.83
N THR A 156 6.04 24.78 -7.76
CA THR A 156 6.98 24.77 -8.89
C THR A 156 8.08 23.72 -8.72
N GLU A 157 8.53 23.16 -9.84
CA GLU A 157 9.47 22.03 -9.97
C GLU A 157 10.94 22.38 -9.65
N ASP A 158 11.21 23.34 -8.77
CA ASP A 158 12.58 23.79 -8.49
C ASP A 158 13.25 22.92 -7.41
N LYS A 159 14.35 22.28 -7.82
CA LYS A 159 14.92 21.08 -7.19
C LYS A 159 15.85 21.29 -5.99
N GLU A 160 16.05 22.50 -5.49
CA GLU A 160 17.27 22.81 -4.71
C GLU A 160 17.13 23.11 -3.21
N LEU A 161 15.96 22.97 -2.58
CA LEU A 161 15.82 23.11 -1.11
C LEU A 161 15.07 21.92 -0.46
N LYS A 162 15.51 20.70 -0.79
CA LYS A 162 14.93 19.44 -0.35
C LYS A 162 15.30 19.06 1.09
N ASN A 163 14.78 19.74 2.10
CA ASN A 163 14.88 19.28 3.48
C ASN A 163 13.50 19.17 4.16
N ARG A 164 13.07 17.90 4.27
CA ARG A 164 12.18 17.26 5.27
C ARG A 164 10.75 17.77 5.50
N GLU A 165 10.35 18.93 4.99
CA GLU A 165 9.04 19.53 5.33
C GLU A 165 8.17 19.92 4.12
N GLU A 166 8.53 19.53 2.91
CA GLU A 166 7.69 19.80 1.74
C GLU A 166 6.39 18.98 1.78
N VAL A 167 5.27 19.67 1.56
CA VAL A 167 3.93 19.09 1.47
C VAL A 167 3.71 18.51 0.09
N GLU A 168 3.45 17.21 0.03
CA GLU A 168 3.22 16.49 -1.21
C GLU A 168 1.80 15.91 -1.25
N VAL A 169 1.19 15.90 -2.44
CA VAL A 169 -0.07 15.20 -2.67
C VAL A 169 0.27 13.79 -3.12
N GLU A 170 -0.06 12.81 -2.27
CA GLU A 170 0.26 11.40 -2.47
C GLU A 170 -0.99 10.58 -2.73
N HIS A 171 -0.82 9.51 -3.51
CA HIS A 171 -1.88 8.54 -3.75
C HIS A 171 -1.98 7.52 -2.61
N ILE A 172 -3.18 7.29 -2.08
CA ILE A 172 -3.42 6.23 -1.09
C ILE A 172 -3.09 4.87 -1.76
N TRP A 173 -3.77 4.58 -2.86
CA TRP A 173 -3.43 3.48 -3.76
C TRP A 173 -2.40 3.93 -4.80
N PRO A 174 -1.21 3.32 -4.88
CA PRO A 174 -0.15 3.79 -5.76
C PRO A 174 -0.58 3.90 -7.22
N LYS A 175 -0.27 5.03 -7.85
CA LYS A 175 -0.53 5.27 -9.26
C LYS A 175 -0.01 4.15 -10.17
N THR A 176 1.20 3.66 -9.89
CA THR A 176 1.83 2.57 -10.65
C THR A 176 1.11 1.23 -10.54
N MET A 177 0.22 1.10 -9.55
CA MET A 177 -0.61 -0.06 -9.29
C MET A 177 -2.06 0.17 -9.71
N GLY A 178 -2.35 1.14 -10.58
CA GLY A 178 -3.72 1.45 -11.00
C GLY A 178 -4.47 2.38 -10.05
N GLY A 179 -3.74 3.24 -9.33
CA GLY A 179 -4.30 4.29 -8.49
C GLY A 179 -4.84 5.46 -9.31
N ALA A 180 -6.06 5.87 -9.01
CA ALA A 180 -6.77 6.93 -9.68
C ALA A 180 -6.26 8.32 -9.22
N THR A 181 -6.44 9.36 -10.04
CA THR A 181 -5.96 10.73 -9.74
C THR A 181 -7.05 11.62 -9.13
N GLU A 182 -8.20 11.02 -8.83
CA GLU A 182 -9.38 11.64 -8.25
C GLU A 182 -9.23 11.82 -6.73
N ASP A 183 -9.97 12.77 -6.16
CA ASP A 183 -9.78 13.24 -4.79
C ASP A 183 -9.91 12.13 -3.73
N PHE A 184 -10.70 11.08 -3.98
CA PHE A 184 -10.85 9.95 -3.05
C PHE A 184 -9.54 9.17 -2.83
N ASN A 185 -8.63 9.20 -3.82
CA ASN A 185 -7.36 8.47 -3.76
C ASN A 185 -6.18 9.39 -3.41
N LEU A 186 -6.42 10.67 -3.12
CA LEU A 186 -5.34 11.65 -2.90
C LEU A 186 -5.38 12.24 -1.50
N LYS A 187 -4.22 12.29 -0.84
CA LYS A 187 -4.06 12.84 0.51
C LYS A 187 -2.77 13.66 0.62
N LEU A 188 -2.71 14.54 1.62
CA LEU A 188 -1.49 15.30 1.93
C LEU A 188 -0.53 14.46 2.76
N SER A 189 0.73 14.42 2.35
CA SER A 189 1.80 13.72 3.06
C SER A 189 3.04 14.59 3.15
N CYS A 190 3.87 14.36 4.17
CA CYS A 190 5.21 14.92 4.17
C CYS A 190 6.11 14.13 3.21
N SER A 191 7.08 14.82 2.60
CA SER A 191 8.03 14.20 1.67
C SER A 191 8.76 12.97 2.25
N TYR A 192 8.96 12.94 3.56
CA TYR A 192 9.55 11.78 4.26
C TYR A 192 8.67 10.53 4.10
N CYS A 193 7.38 10.62 4.43
CA CYS A 193 6.48 9.47 4.39
C CYS A 193 6.22 9.04 2.96
N ASN A 194 6.06 9.99 2.03
CA ASN A 194 5.84 9.67 0.63
C ASN A 194 7.00 8.87 0.02
N LYS A 195 8.24 9.34 0.24
CA LYS A 195 9.44 8.66 -0.24
C LYS A 195 9.61 7.25 0.32
N ALA A 196 9.23 7.03 1.59
CA ALA A 196 9.32 5.72 2.23
C ALA A 196 8.17 4.78 1.82
N LYS A 197 6.96 5.28 1.56
CA LYS A 197 5.82 4.49 1.03
C LYS A 197 6.09 3.98 -0.40
N LYS A 198 6.86 4.71 -1.20
CA LYS A 198 7.28 4.31 -2.56
C LYS A 198 6.08 3.92 -3.44
N LYS A 199 5.99 2.65 -3.82
CA LYS A 199 4.94 2.07 -4.68
C LYS A 199 4.19 0.95 -3.97
N TYR A 200 4.30 0.90 -2.63
CA TYR A 200 3.66 -0.12 -1.81
C TYR A 200 2.17 0.17 -1.67
N ILE A 201 1.36 -0.86 -1.90
CA ILE A 201 -0.11 -0.81 -1.81
C ILE A 201 -0.53 -0.68 -0.35
N ASP A 202 -0.06 -1.62 0.47
CA ASP A 202 -0.34 -1.72 1.90
C ASP A 202 0.84 -2.40 2.61
N ALA A 203 0.66 -2.75 3.88
CA ALA A 203 1.70 -3.36 4.71
C ALA A 203 2.24 -4.70 4.19
N THR A 204 1.42 -5.46 3.47
CA THR A 204 1.74 -6.82 3.00
C THR A 204 2.59 -6.83 1.72
N ASP A 205 2.75 -5.65 1.12
CA ASP A 205 3.59 -5.42 -0.06
C ASP A 205 5.04 -5.06 0.34
N PHE A 206 5.31 -4.84 1.63
CA PHE A 206 6.66 -4.62 2.18
C PHE A 206 7.36 -5.95 2.52
N HIS A 207 8.68 -5.90 2.64
CA HIS A 207 9.53 -7.00 3.11
C HIS A 207 9.42 -7.19 4.64
N TYR A 208 8.25 -7.62 5.10
CA TYR A 208 7.98 -7.82 6.53
C TYR A 208 8.92 -8.86 7.17
N GLU A 209 9.45 -9.79 6.39
CA GLU A 209 10.43 -10.80 6.80
C GLU A 209 11.78 -10.20 7.22
N GLN A 210 12.09 -8.98 6.79
CA GLN A 210 13.32 -8.26 7.16
C GLN A 210 13.14 -7.41 8.43
N MET A 211 11.91 -7.25 8.92
CA MET A 211 11.58 -6.43 10.07
C MET A 211 11.63 -7.27 11.34
N CYS A 212 12.85 -7.67 11.74
CA CYS A 212 13.16 -8.35 12.99
C CYS A 212 14.39 -7.68 13.61
N LEU A 213 14.16 -6.74 14.52
CA LEU A 213 15.22 -5.92 15.10
C LEU A 213 15.83 -6.65 16.31
N VAL A 214 17.13 -6.47 16.49
CA VAL A 214 17.87 -7.05 17.61
C VAL A 214 17.94 -6.07 18.78
N SER A 215 17.99 -4.78 18.47
CA SER A 215 18.05 -3.70 19.45
C SER A 215 16.67 -3.40 20.07
N ASP A 216 16.68 -2.99 21.33
CA ASP A 216 15.50 -2.43 22.00
C ASP A 216 15.47 -0.90 21.87
N LYS A 217 14.33 -0.26 22.14
CA LYS A 217 14.07 1.17 21.92
C LYS A 217 15.08 2.11 22.58
N ASN A 218 15.68 1.68 23.69
CA ASN A 218 16.68 2.44 24.45
C ASN A 218 18.12 2.24 23.96
N ASP A 219 18.34 1.31 23.01
CA ASP A 219 19.65 1.07 22.43
C ASP A 219 20.00 2.12 21.37
N GLN A 220 21.28 2.46 21.29
CA GLN A 220 21.79 3.43 20.32
C GLN A 220 21.53 3.01 18.86
N ASN A 221 21.49 1.70 18.61
CA ASN A 221 21.30 1.11 17.28
C ASN A 221 19.83 1.05 16.82
N PHE A 222 18.87 1.21 17.73
CA PHE A 222 17.45 1.08 17.40
C PHE A 222 16.99 2.06 16.33
N SER A 223 17.46 3.29 16.40
CA SER A 223 17.09 4.31 15.41
C SER A 223 17.60 3.99 14.00
N SER A 224 18.73 3.29 13.89
CA SER A 224 19.28 2.82 12.62
C SER A 224 18.64 1.52 12.13
N GLU A 225 18.29 0.59 13.02
CA GLU A 225 17.63 -0.67 12.66
C GLU A 225 16.15 -0.47 12.35
N PHE A 226 15.47 0.42 13.07
CA PHE A 226 14.07 0.76 12.83
C PHE A 226 13.93 1.82 11.73
N GLU A 227 14.32 1.38 10.53
CA GLU A 227 14.34 2.16 9.32
C GLU A 227 12.97 2.75 8.96
N LYS A 228 12.99 3.74 8.08
CA LYS A 228 11.83 4.55 7.74
C LYS A 228 10.75 3.70 7.09
N GLU A 229 11.16 2.85 6.15
CA GLU A 229 10.30 1.90 5.45
C GLU A 229 9.54 1.00 6.43
N TYR A 230 10.17 0.57 7.52
CA TYR A 230 9.54 -0.29 8.53
C TYR A 230 8.45 0.47 9.27
N ARG A 231 8.71 1.71 9.68
CA ARG A 231 7.71 2.58 10.31
C ARG A 231 6.47 2.77 9.42
N ILE A 232 6.68 2.96 8.11
CA ILE A 232 5.57 3.10 7.15
C ILE A 232 4.82 1.78 7.00
N ALA A 233 5.51 0.64 6.93
CA ALA A 233 4.88 -0.66 6.82
C ALA A 233 3.98 -0.96 8.04
N ILE A 234 4.49 -0.72 9.25
CA ILE A 234 3.72 -0.90 10.50
C ILE A 234 2.55 0.10 10.58
N SER A 235 2.75 1.34 10.12
CA SER A 235 1.66 2.32 10.03
C SER A 235 0.58 1.88 9.03
N ALA A 236 0.98 1.35 7.88
CA ALA A 236 0.05 0.82 6.88
C ALA A 236 -0.73 -0.39 7.41
N LYS A 237 -0.11 -1.25 8.25
CA LYS A 237 -0.77 -2.41 8.89
C LYS A 237 -1.96 -1.97 9.72
N SER A 238 -1.86 -0.81 10.36
CA SER A 238 -2.90 -0.21 11.20
C SER A 238 -3.78 0.79 10.42
N ASN A 239 -3.76 0.77 9.09
CA ASN A 239 -4.45 1.75 8.24
C ASN A 239 -4.17 3.22 8.64
N TYR A 240 -2.92 3.51 9.01
CA TYR A 240 -2.46 4.82 9.49
C TYR A 240 -3.29 5.36 10.66
N SER A 241 -3.73 4.46 11.55
CA SER A 241 -4.62 4.74 12.67
C SER A 241 -4.07 4.14 13.97
N CYS A 242 -4.51 4.67 15.10
CA CYS A 242 -4.19 4.09 16.40
C CYS A 242 -4.85 2.70 16.53
N SER A 243 -4.08 1.70 16.95
CA SER A 243 -4.50 0.30 17.08
C SER A 243 -5.53 0.09 18.21
N VAL A 244 -5.64 1.04 19.13
CA VAL A 244 -6.57 0.97 20.27
C VAL A 244 -7.87 1.71 19.96
N CYS A 245 -7.80 3.00 19.63
CA CYS A 245 -9.01 3.82 19.42
C CYS A 245 -9.52 3.84 17.97
N GLY A 246 -8.77 3.29 17.02
CA GLY A 246 -9.13 3.23 15.58
C GLY A 246 -9.12 4.59 14.87
N LYS A 247 -8.79 5.68 15.55
CA LYS A 247 -8.77 7.02 14.95
C LYS A 247 -7.52 7.21 14.08
N PRO A 248 -7.65 7.84 12.90
CA PRO A 248 -6.55 8.04 11.98
C PRO A 248 -5.55 9.08 12.48
N ALA A 249 -4.31 9.00 12.02
CA ALA A 249 -3.24 9.96 12.32
C ALA A 249 -3.64 11.41 12.04
N LEU A 250 -4.48 11.62 11.02
CA LEU A 250 -5.03 12.94 10.67
C LEU A 250 -5.81 13.58 11.83
N THR A 251 -6.43 12.76 12.68
CA THR A 251 -7.29 13.18 13.79
C THR A 251 -6.56 13.22 15.13
N VAL A 252 -5.69 12.24 15.39
CA VAL A 252 -5.01 12.10 16.69
C VAL A 252 -3.60 12.70 16.70
N GLY A 253 -3.10 13.15 15.56
CA GLY A 253 -1.75 13.66 15.43
C GLY A 253 -0.71 12.55 15.31
N PRO A 254 0.55 12.82 15.73
CA PRO A 254 1.65 11.89 15.62
C PRO A 254 1.34 10.52 16.20
N LEU A 255 1.80 9.48 15.50
CA LEU A 255 1.64 8.11 15.95
C LEU A 255 2.98 7.53 16.44
N ASN A 256 2.91 6.80 17.56
CA ASN A 256 4.01 6.13 18.22
C ASN A 256 3.99 4.62 17.94
N PHE A 257 5.13 3.97 18.12
CA PHE A 257 5.31 2.53 17.96
C PHE A 257 5.63 1.89 19.29
N ALA A 258 4.98 0.77 19.59
CA ALA A 258 5.28 -0.06 20.75
C ALA A 258 5.08 -1.54 20.42
N ARG A 259 5.67 -2.40 21.25
CA ARG A 259 5.48 -3.85 21.18
C ARG A 259 4.10 -4.23 21.69
N LEU A 260 3.52 -5.29 21.14
CA LEU A 260 2.32 -5.94 21.69
C LEU A 260 2.70 -6.79 22.91
N ASN A 261 3.76 -7.59 22.76
CA ASN A 261 4.41 -8.35 23.82
C ASN A 261 5.78 -7.71 24.14
N PRO A 262 5.98 -7.11 25.32
CA PRO A 262 7.24 -6.47 25.70
C PRO A 262 8.39 -7.48 25.89
N ASP A 263 8.08 -8.75 26.11
CA ASP A 263 9.08 -9.81 26.32
C ASP A 263 9.60 -10.43 25.02
N ASP A 264 9.11 -9.95 23.86
CA ASP A 264 9.54 -10.39 22.53
C ASP A 264 10.30 -9.26 21.80
N SER A 265 11.00 -9.64 20.75
CA SER A 265 11.72 -8.74 19.85
C SER A 265 10.77 -7.80 19.09
N TRP A 266 11.34 -6.72 18.56
CA TRP A 266 10.64 -5.82 17.67
C TRP A 266 10.56 -6.46 16.28
N HIS A 267 9.45 -7.15 16.00
CA HIS A 267 9.20 -7.72 14.68
C HIS A 267 7.82 -7.36 14.12
N PHE A 268 7.62 -7.49 12.81
CA PHE A 268 6.44 -6.97 12.10
C PHE A 268 5.09 -7.34 12.74
N LEU A 269 4.96 -8.57 13.24
CA LEU A 269 3.73 -9.04 13.87
C LEU A 269 3.55 -8.50 15.30
N ASN A 270 4.65 -8.25 16.02
CA ASN A 270 4.65 -7.78 17.41
C ASN A 270 4.75 -6.25 17.55
N ILE A 271 4.77 -5.47 16.47
CA ILE A 271 4.74 -4.00 16.55
C ILE A 271 3.35 -3.49 16.17
N ALA A 272 2.85 -2.54 16.96
CA ALA A 272 1.61 -1.83 16.73
C ALA A 272 1.81 -0.31 16.83
N VAL A 273 0.79 0.42 16.38
CA VAL A 273 0.80 1.87 16.30
C VAL A 273 -0.20 2.48 17.27
N TYR A 274 0.21 3.52 18.00
CA TYR A 274 -0.56 4.13 19.08
C TYR A 274 -0.60 5.65 18.91
N CYS A 275 -1.68 6.30 19.32
CA CYS A 275 -1.64 7.75 19.56
C CYS A 275 -1.05 8.02 20.94
N ASP A 276 -0.71 9.28 21.23
CA ASP A 276 -0.10 9.68 22.50
C ASP A 276 -0.88 9.17 23.73
N GLU A 277 -2.21 9.29 23.72
CA GLU A 277 -3.08 8.84 24.83
C GLU A 277 -3.05 7.32 25.10
N HIS A 278 -2.68 6.50 24.11
CA HIS A 278 -2.72 5.04 24.20
C HIS A 278 -1.33 4.40 24.06
N THR A 279 -0.27 5.21 24.05
CA THR A 279 1.08 4.67 23.94
C THR A 279 1.44 3.98 25.25
N PRO A 280 1.74 2.66 25.24
CA PRO A 280 2.19 1.97 26.44
C PRO A 280 3.47 2.61 26.99
N ASP A 281 3.59 2.62 28.32
CA ASP A 281 4.79 3.08 29.03
C ASP A 281 6.04 2.26 28.63
#